data_AF-A0A1A8WS51-F1
#
_entry.id   AF-A0A1A8WS51-F1
#
_cell.length_a   1.000
_cell.length_b   1.000
_cell.length_c   1.000
_cell.angle_alpha   90.00
_cell.angle_beta   90.00
_cell.angle_gamma   90.00
#
_symmetry.space_group_name_H-M   'P 1'
#
loop_
_entity.id
_entity.type
_entity.pdbx_description
1 polymer ?
#
loop_
_entity_poly.entity_id
_entity_poly.type
_entity_poly.pdbx_seq_one_letter_code
_entity_poly.pdbx_strand_id
1 'polypeptide(L)'
;MTCPKGPVEESYNFFNNFDTYEKLLEQPQKESHYGAGEKGCIPFLKESNILFRNIRPYAICRHFKYMYKSLIHDKSKSESDKKNDFDFLNYWLNDKLRNN
;
A
#
# COMPACT_ATOMS: atom_id res chain seq x y z
N MET A 1 20.22 -22.19 3.85
CA MET A 1 19.95 -20.95 4.61
C MET A 1 18.47 -20.94 4.96
N THR A 2 18.09 -21.40 6.15
CA THR A 2 16.71 -21.30 6.65
C THR A 2 16.50 -19.90 7.19
N CYS A 3 15.53 -19.16 6.64
CA CYS A 3 15.16 -17.84 7.12
C CYS A 3 14.59 -18.00 8.55
N PRO A 4 15.20 -17.37 9.58
CA PRO A 4 14.69 -17.48 10.93
C PRO A 4 13.29 -16.85 10.98
N LYS A 5 12.31 -17.60 11.48
CA LYS A 5 10.99 -17.03 11.81
C LYS A 5 11.21 -15.99 12.90
N GLY A 6 10.89 -14.74 12.57
CA GLY A 6 10.86 -13.66 13.55
C GLY A 6 9.89 -13.97 14.69
N PRO A 7 9.94 -13.21 15.79
CA PRO A 7 9.00 -13.36 16.89
C PRO A 7 7.56 -13.32 16.38
N VAL A 8 6.71 -14.18 16.93
CA VAL A 8 5.32 -14.47 16.52
C VAL A 8 4.36 -13.28 16.72
N GLU A 9 4.88 -12.11 17.06
CA GLU A 9 4.13 -10.84 17.05
C GLU A 9 4.14 -10.21 15.65
N GLU A 10 3.81 -10.99 14.62
CA GLU A 10 3.16 -10.40 13.44
C GLU A 10 1.73 -10.05 13.86
N SER A 11 1.60 -9.03 14.70
CA SER A 11 0.30 -8.56 15.10
C SER A 11 -0.27 -7.78 13.92
N TYR A 12 -1.13 -8.46 13.19
CA TYR A 12 -2.03 -7.91 12.17
C TYR A 12 -3.07 -6.99 12.83
N ASN A 13 -2.65 -6.13 13.76
CA ASN A 13 -3.50 -5.28 14.60
C ASN A 13 -4.29 -4.27 13.77
N PHE A 14 -3.85 -3.99 12.54
CA PHE A 14 -4.62 -3.20 11.59
C PHE A 14 -5.95 -3.87 11.20
N PHE A 15 -6.09 -5.20 11.30
CA PHE A 15 -7.38 -5.86 11.04
C PHE A 15 -8.47 -5.48 12.03
N ASN A 16 -8.12 -4.96 13.22
CA ASN A 16 -9.10 -4.41 14.15
C ASN A 16 -9.84 -3.18 13.57
N ASN A 17 -9.25 -2.52 12.57
CA ASN A 17 -9.82 -1.37 11.87
C ASN A 17 -10.13 -1.69 10.39
N PHE A 18 -10.40 -2.96 10.07
CA PHE A 18 -10.56 -3.41 8.68
C PHE A 18 -11.59 -2.61 7.89
N ASP A 19 -12.72 -2.24 8.48
CA ASP A 19 -13.77 -1.42 7.84
C ASP A 19 -13.24 -0.08 7.29
N THR A 20 -12.19 0.47 7.91
CA THR A 20 -11.53 1.69 7.44
C THR A 20 -10.72 1.42 6.17
N TYR A 21 -10.00 0.30 6.17
CA TYR A 21 -9.12 -0.09 5.08
C TYR A 21 -9.87 -0.68 3.88
N GLU A 22 -10.96 -1.41 4.12
CA GLU A 22 -11.81 -2.01 3.08
C GLU A 22 -12.31 -0.96 2.10
N LYS A 23 -12.75 0.20 2.60
CA LYS A 23 -13.20 1.35 1.79
C LYS A 23 -12.11 1.89 0.86
N LEU A 24 -10.85 1.61 1.15
CA LEU A 24 -9.70 2.02 0.37
C LEU A 24 -9.24 0.94 -0.62
N LEU A 25 -9.73 -0.30 -0.51
CA LEU A 25 -9.41 -1.39 -1.42
C LEU A 25 -10.09 -1.24 -2.78
N GLU A 26 -11.20 -0.51 -2.85
CA GLU A 26 -11.83 -0.16 -4.11
C GLU A 26 -10.98 0.88 -4.85
N GLN A 27 -10.58 0.56 -6.09
CA GLN A 27 -9.85 1.51 -6.91
C GLN A 27 -10.75 2.73 -7.22
N PRO A 28 -10.25 3.96 -7.02
CA PRO A 28 -10.95 5.15 -7.49
C PRO A 28 -11.28 5.04 -8.99
N GLN A 29 -12.57 4.95 -9.33
CA GLN A 29 -13.04 4.83 -10.72
C GLN A 29 -12.76 6.08 -11.56
N LYS A 30 -12.41 7.21 -10.93
CA LYS A 30 -12.19 8.50 -11.58
C LYS A 30 -10.71 8.90 -11.53
N GLU A 31 -10.13 9.15 -12.69
CA GLU A 31 -8.76 9.65 -12.87
C GLU A 31 -8.50 10.96 -12.11
N SER A 32 -9.55 11.76 -11.86
CA SER A 32 -9.48 13.06 -11.18
C SER A 32 -8.99 13.01 -9.72
N HIS A 33 -9.07 11.86 -9.04
CA HIS A 33 -8.52 11.72 -7.68
C HIS A 33 -6.99 11.61 -7.66
N TYR A 34 -6.37 11.38 -8.82
CA TYR A 34 -4.93 11.21 -8.98
C TYR A 34 -4.24 12.50 -9.43
N GLY A 35 -4.65 13.66 -8.87
CA GLY A 35 -4.00 14.95 -9.17
C GLY A 35 -2.48 14.89 -9.00
N ALA A 36 -1.74 15.33 -10.04
CA ALA A 36 -0.26 15.44 -10.14
C ALA A 36 0.56 14.24 -9.60
N GLY A 37 -0.09 13.10 -9.35
CA GLY A 37 0.46 11.93 -8.66
C GLY A 37 1.27 11.01 -9.58
N GLU A 38 1.21 11.25 -10.88
CA GLU A 38 1.84 10.43 -11.91
C GLU A 38 3.37 10.54 -11.87
N LYS A 39 3.93 11.72 -11.57
CA LYS A 39 5.39 11.96 -11.57
C LYS A 39 6.17 10.99 -10.68
N GLY A 40 5.61 10.62 -9.53
CA GLY A 40 6.27 9.69 -8.59
C GLY A 40 6.14 8.21 -8.98
N CYS A 41 5.22 7.86 -9.88
CA CYS A 41 5.04 6.48 -10.34
C CYS A 41 5.81 6.18 -11.64
N ILE A 42 6.25 7.20 -12.37
CA ILE A 42 7.07 7.05 -13.60
C ILE A 42 8.43 6.38 -13.31
N PRO A 43 9.20 6.78 -12.27
CA PRO A 43 10.43 6.08 -11.91
C PRO A 43 10.18 4.62 -11.53
N PHE A 44 9.14 4.37 -10.72
CA PHE A 44 8.73 3.02 -10.34
C PHE A 44 8.40 2.17 -11.58
N LEU A 45 7.64 2.70 -12.54
CA LEU A 45 7.32 2.05 -13.82
C LEU A 45 8.56 1.61 -14.61
N LYS A 46 9.58 2.48 -14.67
CA LYS A 46 10.78 2.23 -15.47
C LYS A 46 11.58 1.04 -14.94
N GLU A 47 11.66 0.88 -13.63
CA GLU A 47 12.38 -0.21 -12.96
C GLU A 47 11.51 -1.49 -12.84
N SER A 48 10.21 -1.31 -12.56
CA SER A 48 9.26 -2.41 -12.35
C SER A 48 8.91 -3.19 -13.60
N ASN A 49 8.83 -2.57 -14.78
CA ASN A 49 8.53 -3.28 -16.02
C ASN A 49 9.57 -4.38 -16.36
N ILE A 50 10.78 -4.28 -15.80
CA ILE A 50 11.83 -5.29 -15.97
C ILE A 50 11.64 -6.46 -15.00
N LEU A 51 11.23 -6.17 -13.76
CA LEU A 51 11.12 -7.13 -12.66
C LEU A 51 9.76 -7.82 -12.58
N PHE A 52 8.72 -7.19 -13.09
CA PHE A 52 7.34 -7.52 -12.77
C PHE A 52 6.46 -7.60 -14.03
N ARG A 53 6.63 -8.68 -14.80
CA ARG A 53 5.98 -8.85 -16.12
C ARG A 53 4.47 -9.11 -16.05
N ASN A 54 3.99 -9.62 -14.92
CA ASN A 54 2.60 -10.09 -14.76
C ASN A 54 1.72 -9.17 -13.90
N ILE A 55 2.26 -8.08 -13.37
CA ILE A 55 1.48 -7.08 -12.63
C ILE A 55 1.30 -5.81 -13.46
N ARG A 56 0.51 -4.88 -12.92
CA ARG A 56 0.35 -3.52 -13.45
C ARG A 56 1.03 -2.54 -12.48
N PRO A 57 2.36 -2.32 -12.55
CA PRO A 57 3.08 -1.55 -11.54
C PRO A 57 2.55 -0.11 -11.40
N TYR A 58 2.14 0.48 -12.51
CA TYR A 58 1.52 1.81 -12.50
C TYR A 58 0.23 1.84 -11.68
N ALA A 59 -0.64 0.85 -11.86
CA ALA A 59 -1.91 0.77 -11.14
C ALA A 59 -1.67 0.57 -9.64
N ILE A 60 -0.69 -0.27 -9.27
CA ILE A 60 -0.30 -0.50 -7.87
C ILE A 60 0.23 0.79 -7.25
N CYS A 61 1.16 1.49 -7.91
CA CYS A 61 1.71 2.74 -7.40
C CYS A 61 0.63 3.82 -7.22
N ARG A 62 -0.28 3.98 -8.19
CA ARG A 62 -1.38 4.94 -8.08
C ARG A 62 -2.25 4.63 -6.87
N HIS A 63 -2.69 3.38 -6.73
CA HIS A 63 -3.54 2.94 -5.62
C HIS A 63 -2.84 3.10 -4.27
N PHE A 64 -1.57 2.71 -4.16
CA PHE A 64 -0.76 2.91 -2.96
C PHE A 64 -0.73 4.38 -2.54
N LYS A 65 -0.48 5.31 -3.48
CA LYS A 65 -0.44 6.74 -3.19
C LYS A 65 -1.80 7.29 -2.77
N TYR A 66 -2.89 6.79 -3.33
CA TYR A 66 -4.24 7.14 -2.89
C TYR A 66 -4.44 6.74 -1.43
N MET A 67 -4.15 5.49 -1.07
CA MET A 67 -4.30 5.00 0.30
C MET A 67 -3.39 5.75 1.27
N TYR A 68 -2.13 5.99 0.90
CA TYR A 68 -1.19 6.77 1.70
C TYR A 68 -1.72 8.18 2.01
N LYS A 69 -2.24 8.88 1.00
CA LYS A 69 -2.83 10.22 1.19
C LYS A 69 -4.07 10.18 2.09
N SER A 70 -4.90 9.15 1.96
CA SER A 70 -6.12 9.00 2.77
C SER A 70 -5.82 8.67 4.22
N LEU A 71 -4.78 7.86 4.49
CA LEU A 71 -4.47 7.36 5.82
C LEU A 71 -3.52 8.30 6.61
N ILE A 72 -2.49 8.83 5.95
CA ILE A 72 -1.35 9.47 6.62
C ILE A 72 -1.49 10.99 6.74
N HIS A 73 -2.38 11.63 5.97
CA HIS A 73 -2.58 13.09 6.09
C HIS A 73 -3.28 13.51 7.39
N ASP A 74 -3.92 12.58 8.10
CA ASP A 74 -4.54 12.89 9.38
C ASP A 74 -3.49 12.97 10.49
N LYS A 75 -3.09 14.21 10.82
CA LYS A 75 -2.12 14.48 11.89
C LYS A 75 -2.66 14.20 13.29
N SER A 76 -3.97 14.06 13.46
CA SER A 76 -4.61 13.86 14.76
C SER A 76 -4.51 12.42 15.30
N LYS A 77 -4.12 11.46 14.44
CA LYS A 77 -3.99 10.04 14.81
C LYS A 77 -2.94 9.79 15.88
N SER A 78 -3.25 8.85 16.77
CA SER A 78 -2.31 8.29 17.74
C SER A 78 -1.13 7.61 17.02
N GLU A 79 -0.03 7.41 17.75
CA GLU A 79 1.15 6.73 17.19
C GLU A 79 0.86 5.26 16.84
N SER A 80 0.02 4.58 17.63
CA SER A 80 -0.44 3.22 17.34
C SER A 80 -1.30 3.15 16.08
N ASP A 81 -2.18 4.12 15.84
CA ASP A 81 -3.02 4.15 14.63
C ASP A 81 -2.18 4.40 13.39
N LYS A 82 -1.19 5.29 13.48
CA LYS A 82 -0.22 5.52 12.41
C LYS A 82 0.57 4.26 12.09
N LYS A 83 1.01 3.52 13.12
CA LYS A 83 1.69 2.23 12.92
C LYS A 83 0.79 1.23 12.19
N ASN A 84 -0.47 1.09 12.61
CA ASN A 84 -1.44 0.21 11.96
C ASN A 84 -1.67 0.60 10.49
N ASP A 85 -1.75 1.90 10.18
CA ASP A 85 -1.86 2.38 8.80
C ASP A 85 -0.65 1.99 7.95
N PHE A 86 0.57 2.13 8.48
CA PHE A 86 1.78 1.70 7.78
C PHE A 86 1.86 0.18 7.61
N ASP A 87 1.48 -0.59 8.64
CA ASP A 87 1.46 -2.05 8.59
C ASP A 87 0.46 -2.55 7.53
N PHE A 88 -0.74 -1.95 7.46
CA PHE A 88 -1.72 -2.22 6.41
C PHE A 88 -1.17 -1.91 5.01
N LEU A 89 -0.57 -0.73 4.81
CA LEU A 89 -0.02 -0.32 3.52
C LEU A 89 1.09 -1.27 3.05
N ASN A 90 1.96 -1.71 3.96
CA ASN A 90 3.02 -2.69 3.68
C ASN A 90 2.43 -4.06 3.34
N TYR A 91 1.47 -4.53 4.13
CA TYR A 91 0.76 -5.79 3.87
C TYR A 91 0.11 -5.80 2.48
N TRP A 92 -0.66 -4.76 2.16
CA TRP A 92 -1.32 -4.64 0.87
C TRP A 92 -0.32 -4.59 -0.28
N LEU A 93 0.77 -3.82 -0.16
CA LEU A 93 1.78 -3.72 -1.20
C LEU A 93 2.46 -5.08 -1.44
N ASN A 94 2.84 -5.78 -0.36
CA ASN A 94 3.45 -7.10 -0.44
C ASN A 94 2.51 -8.11 -1.11
N ASP A 95 1.22 -8.10 -0.79
CA ASP A 95 0.21 -8.93 -1.46
C ASP A 95 0.17 -8.68 -2.99
N LYS A 96 0.19 -7.40 -3.41
CA LYS A 96 0.19 -7.05 -4.85
C LYS A 96 1.49 -7.38 -5.56
N LEU A 97 2.61 -7.46 -4.84
CA LEU A 97 3.92 -7.80 -5.41
C LEU A 97 4.25 -9.30 -5.32
N ARG A 98 3.49 -10.10 -4.57
CA ARG A 98 3.80 -11.50 -4.28
C ARG A 98 3.73 -12.45 -5.48
N ASN A 99 2.93 -12.14 -6.49
CA ASN A 99 2.69 -13.01 -7.65
C ASN A 99 3.50 -12.59 -8.90
N ASN A 100 4.76 -12.19 -8.70
CA ASN A 100 5.69 -11.90 -9.80
C ASN A 100 6.64 -13.06 -10.08
#